data_AF-A0A9X1KD51-F1
#
_entry.id   AF-A0A9X1KD51-F1
#
_cell.length_a   1.000
_cell.length_b   1.000
_cell.length_c   1.000
_cell.angle_alpha   90.00
_cell.angle_beta   90.00
_cell.angle_gamma   90.00
#
_symmetry.space_group_name_H-M   'P 1'
#
loop_
_entity.id
_entity.type
_entity.pdbx_description
1 polymer ?
#
loop_
_entity_poly.entity_id
_entity_poly.type
_entity_poly.pdbx_seq_one_letter_code
_entity_poly.pdbx_strand_id
1 'polypeptide(L)'
;MQGYETQHIKNEGAKLWRILSEALGEKVTKTNFQAALERRTQLFTTSSQIILDINIEQDEIDAILGLFSIRDSAVLDKNKEEFLKTQVNKREIKGGASKGYISCSKITTYVLQIGVKPNKATFDTCSPSGLFERERVVYLVKVKEDYEHDNNYTHSGYISYFLTKTDEGFRIIDLYFRRS
;
A
#
# COMPACT_ATOMS: atom_id res chain seq x y z
N MET A 1 27.74 28.69 39.90
CA MET A 1 27.47 28.71 38.44
C MET A 1 26.36 27.70 38.16
N GLN A 2 25.08 28.11 38.12
CA GLN A 2 23.92 27.20 37.92
C GLN A 2 22.94 27.66 36.83
N GLY A 3 23.22 28.76 36.13
CA GLY A 3 22.31 29.33 35.12
C GLY A 3 22.57 28.88 33.68
N TYR A 4 23.81 28.52 33.35
CA TYR A 4 24.23 28.27 31.96
C TYR A 4 23.55 27.04 31.35
N GLU A 5 23.49 25.92 32.08
CA GLU A 5 22.85 24.69 31.61
C GLU A 5 21.33 24.86 31.43
N THR A 6 20.67 25.53 32.38
CA THR A 6 19.22 25.78 32.31
C THR A 6 18.87 26.67 31.11
N GLN A 7 19.71 27.66 30.81
CA GLN A 7 19.52 28.57 29.69
C GLN A 7 19.83 27.90 28.35
N HIS A 8 20.84 27.03 28.31
CA HIS A 8 21.16 26.22 27.14
C HIS A 8 20.02 25.28 26.77
N ILE A 9 19.45 24.55 27.74
CA ILE A 9 18.29 23.65 27.52
C ILE A 9 17.08 24.43 26.97
N LYS A 10 16.83 25.65 27.49
CA LYS A 10 15.76 26.51 26.99
C LYS A 10 15.98 26.94 25.55
N ASN A 11 17.22 27.28 25.18
CA ASN A 11 17.56 27.69 23.82
C ASN A 11 17.42 26.53 22.83
N GLU A 12 17.89 25.34 23.19
CA GLU A 12 17.73 24.14 22.36
C GLU A 12 16.26 23.73 22.24
N GLY A 13 15.48 23.85 23.32
CA GLY A 13 14.03 23.65 23.30
C GLY A 13 13.32 24.61 22.35
N ALA A 14 13.68 25.89 22.35
CA ALA A 14 13.14 26.88 21.43
C ALA A 14 13.50 26.56 19.96
N LYS A 15 14.73 26.11 19.72
CA LYS A 15 15.20 25.68 18.40
C LYS A 15 14.44 24.46 17.90
N LEU A 16 14.20 23.48 18.77
CA LEU A 16 13.40 22.30 18.47
C LEU A 16 11.97 22.69 18.05
N TRP A 17 11.29 23.53 18.83
CA TRP A 17 9.92 23.96 18.49
C TRP A 17 9.85 24.72 17.17
N ARG A 18 10.89 25.50 16.85
CA ARG A 18 10.98 26.19 15.54
C ARG A 18 11.08 25.19 14.39
N ILE A 19 12.01 24.23 14.46
CA ILE A 19 12.19 23.22 13.41
C ILE A 19 10.91 22.40 13.23
N LEU A 20 10.27 21.99 14.33
CA LEU A 20 9.00 21.27 14.27
C LEU A 20 7.89 22.10 13.64
N SER A 21 7.84 23.41 13.92
CA SER A 21 6.84 24.31 13.31
C SER A 21 7.05 24.47 11.81
N GLU A 22 8.31 24.64 11.38
CA GLU A 22 8.68 24.72 9.96
C GLU A 22 8.35 23.41 9.24
N ALA A 23 8.70 22.26 9.83
CA ALA A 23 8.45 20.96 9.24
C ALA A 23 6.95 20.64 9.14
N LEU A 24 6.15 20.99 10.16
CA LEU A 24 4.69 20.74 10.21
C LEU A 24 3.87 21.76 9.42
N GLY A 25 4.44 22.89 9.01
CA GLY A 25 3.73 23.96 8.31
C GLY A 25 2.77 24.76 9.19
N GLU A 26 2.77 24.52 10.51
CA GLU A 26 1.99 25.25 11.50
C GLU A 26 2.79 25.49 12.78
N LYS A 27 2.47 26.56 13.51
CA LYS A 27 3.18 26.90 14.75
C LYS A 27 2.88 25.90 15.86
N VAL A 28 3.90 25.19 16.32
CA VAL A 28 3.79 24.24 17.43
C VAL A 28 4.48 24.69 18.70
N THR A 29 3.91 24.25 19.82
CA THR A 29 4.30 24.48 21.20
C THR A 29 4.06 23.21 21.99
N LYS A 30 4.53 23.17 23.25
CA LYS A 30 4.37 22.01 24.12
C LYS A 30 2.93 21.52 24.27
N THR A 31 1.93 22.41 24.21
CA THR A 31 0.52 22.07 24.46
C THR A 31 -0.28 21.73 23.21
N ASN A 32 0.21 22.10 22.03
CA ASN A 32 -0.51 21.87 20.78
C ASN A 32 0.21 20.91 19.83
N PHE A 33 1.44 20.47 20.16
CA PHE A 33 2.23 19.58 19.33
C PHE A 33 1.49 18.27 19.03
N GLN A 34 0.87 17.65 20.04
CA GLN A 34 0.09 16.43 19.83
C GLN A 34 -1.07 16.66 18.86
N ALA A 35 -1.84 17.74 19.04
CA ALA A 35 -2.96 18.05 18.16
C ALA A 35 -2.51 18.41 16.73
N ALA A 36 -1.37 19.08 16.58
CA ALA A 36 -0.76 19.40 15.29
C ALA A 36 -0.27 18.14 14.57
N LEU A 37 0.36 17.23 15.33
CA LEU A 37 0.78 15.93 14.84
C LEU A 37 -0.46 15.11 14.41
N GLU A 38 -1.49 15.04 15.23
CA GLU A 38 -2.75 14.35 14.90
C GLU A 38 -3.42 14.92 13.65
N ARG A 39 -3.46 16.24 13.47
CA ARG A 39 -3.98 16.86 12.24
C ARG A 39 -3.16 16.49 11.02
N ARG A 40 -1.83 16.54 11.11
CA ARG A 40 -0.96 16.15 10.00
C ARG A 40 -1.10 14.66 9.71
N THR A 41 -1.12 13.83 10.74
CA THR A 41 -1.42 12.41 10.62
C THR A 41 -2.79 12.19 10.01
N GLN A 42 -3.83 12.97 10.33
CA GLN A 42 -5.16 12.87 9.70
C GLN A 42 -5.19 13.34 8.24
N LEU A 43 -4.38 14.36 7.88
CA LEU A 43 -4.16 14.74 6.48
C LEU A 43 -3.48 13.60 5.71
N PHE A 44 -2.54 12.89 6.36
CA PHE A 44 -1.99 11.63 5.84
C PHE A 44 -3.00 10.47 5.89
N THR A 45 -3.87 10.36 6.89
CA THR A 45 -4.87 9.27 7.03
C THR A 45 -6.03 9.44 6.05
N THR A 46 -6.32 10.65 5.60
CA THR A 46 -7.22 10.90 4.47
C THR A 46 -6.59 10.42 3.15
N SER A 47 -5.27 10.22 3.12
CA SER A 47 -4.52 9.51 2.08
C SER A 47 -4.00 8.16 2.62
N SER A 48 -4.92 7.24 2.88
CA SER A 48 -4.71 5.80 3.16
C SER A 48 -3.25 5.31 3.11
N GLN A 49 -2.64 5.06 4.28
CA GLN A 49 -1.48 4.17 4.41
C GLN A 49 -1.29 3.76 5.88
N ILE A 50 -1.80 2.58 6.25
CA ILE A 50 -1.33 1.87 7.44
C ILE A 50 -0.27 0.87 6.95
N ILE A 51 0.99 1.31 6.89
CA ILE A 51 2.15 0.44 6.65
C ILE A 51 2.33 -0.41 7.91
N LEU A 52 2.19 -1.74 7.79
CA LEU A 52 2.29 -2.64 8.95
C LEU A 52 3.70 -3.14 9.24
N ASP A 53 4.64 -2.93 8.33
CA ASP A 53 5.99 -3.43 8.46
C ASP A 53 6.98 -2.31 8.18
N ILE A 54 7.73 -1.92 9.22
CA ILE A 54 8.73 -0.84 9.17
C ILE A 54 9.95 -1.17 8.29
N ASN A 55 10.01 -2.41 7.76
CA ASN A 55 11.10 -2.91 6.93
C ASN A 55 10.79 -2.86 5.42
N ILE A 56 9.73 -2.16 5.00
CA ILE A 56 9.45 -1.94 3.57
C ILE A 56 10.08 -0.62 3.17
N GLU A 57 10.98 -0.66 2.19
CA GLU A 57 11.62 0.53 1.65
C GLU A 57 10.62 1.40 0.87
N GLN A 58 10.83 2.72 0.85
CA GLN A 58 9.89 3.66 0.23
C GLN A 58 9.74 3.43 -1.28
N ASP A 59 10.80 3.03 -1.98
CA ASP A 59 10.76 2.70 -3.41
C ASP A 59 9.86 1.48 -3.70
N GLU A 60 9.82 0.52 -2.77
CA GLU A 60 8.90 -0.62 -2.87
C GLU A 60 7.46 -0.20 -2.67
N ILE A 61 7.19 0.71 -1.74
CA ILE A 61 5.85 1.29 -1.54
C ILE A 61 5.41 1.99 -2.83
N ASP A 62 6.25 2.87 -3.38
CA ASP A 62 5.95 3.63 -4.59
C ASP A 62 5.71 2.70 -5.79
N ALA A 63 6.50 1.62 -5.92
CA ALA A 63 6.33 0.62 -6.97
C ALA A 63 5.01 -0.17 -6.82
N ILE A 64 4.61 -0.51 -5.59
CA ILE A 64 3.32 -1.17 -5.32
C ILE A 64 2.16 -0.23 -5.65
N LEU A 65 2.23 1.04 -5.26
CA LEU A 65 1.21 2.03 -5.61
C LEU A 65 1.13 2.22 -7.13
N GLY A 66 2.28 2.29 -7.81
CA GLY A 66 2.38 2.37 -9.26
C GLY A 66 1.75 1.16 -9.96
N LEU A 67 1.91 -0.05 -9.42
CA LEU A 67 1.26 -1.25 -9.95
C LEU A 67 -0.27 -1.14 -9.98
N PHE A 68 -0.89 -0.66 -8.89
CA PHE A 68 -2.34 -0.46 -8.85
C PHE A 68 -2.80 0.68 -9.74
N SER A 69 -2.00 1.76 -9.87
CA SER A 69 -2.29 2.82 -10.83
C SER A 69 -2.30 2.31 -12.27
N ILE A 70 -1.29 1.53 -12.68
CA ILE A 70 -1.22 0.92 -14.02
C ILE A 70 -2.42 0.01 -14.26
N ARG A 71 -2.77 -0.81 -13.26
CA ARG A 71 -3.93 -1.71 -13.34
C ARG A 71 -5.22 -0.93 -13.58
N ASP A 72 -5.47 0.10 -12.78
CA ASP A 72 -6.70 0.89 -12.87
C ASP A 72 -6.77 1.61 -14.22
N SER A 73 -5.66 2.19 -14.71
CA SER A 73 -5.59 2.74 -16.07
C SER A 73 -5.90 1.70 -17.15
N ALA A 74 -5.29 0.51 -17.06
CA ALA A 74 -5.54 -0.56 -18.03
C ALA A 74 -7.01 -1.02 -18.02
N VAL A 75 -7.68 -1.00 -16.87
CA VAL A 75 -9.11 -1.27 -16.75
C VAL A 75 -9.93 -0.20 -17.47
N LEU A 76 -9.65 1.08 -17.20
CA LEU A 76 -10.36 2.21 -17.80
C LEU A 76 -10.18 2.26 -19.33
N ASP A 77 -8.97 1.97 -19.80
CA ASP A 77 -8.62 1.92 -21.22
C ASP A 77 -9.11 0.65 -21.92
N LYS A 78 -9.77 -0.25 -21.18
CA LYS A 78 -10.21 -1.57 -21.66
C LYS A 78 -9.07 -2.42 -22.24
N ASN A 79 -7.85 -2.17 -21.78
CA ASN A 79 -6.63 -2.78 -22.28
C ASN A 79 -6.30 -4.07 -21.52
N LYS A 80 -6.72 -5.21 -22.10
CA LYS A 80 -6.47 -6.52 -21.51
C LYS A 80 -4.99 -6.85 -21.36
N GLU A 81 -4.16 -6.46 -22.32
CA GLU A 81 -2.74 -6.81 -22.30
C GLU A 81 -2.02 -6.10 -21.16
N GLU A 82 -2.24 -4.79 -21.01
CA GLU A 82 -1.69 -4.01 -19.89
C GLU A 82 -2.22 -4.47 -18.54
N PHE A 83 -3.50 -4.83 -18.45
CA PHE A 83 -4.06 -5.41 -17.24
C PHE A 83 -3.34 -6.70 -16.86
N LEU A 84 -3.13 -7.62 -17.82
CA LEU A 84 -2.42 -8.87 -17.56
C LEU A 84 -0.95 -8.66 -17.21
N LYS A 85 -0.29 -7.59 -17.69
CA LYS A 85 1.08 -7.24 -17.26
C LYS A 85 1.19 -6.97 -15.76
N THR A 86 0.10 -6.61 -15.08
CA THR A 86 0.08 -6.43 -13.62
C THR A 86 0.05 -7.76 -12.85
N GLN A 87 -0.27 -8.86 -13.53
CA GLN A 87 -0.40 -10.20 -12.96
C GLN A 87 0.83 -11.06 -13.27
N VAL A 88 1.13 -12.00 -12.38
CA VAL A 88 2.26 -12.91 -12.55
C VAL A 88 2.10 -13.73 -13.83
N ASN A 89 3.20 -13.91 -14.55
CA ASN A 89 3.24 -14.62 -15.84
C ASN A 89 2.30 -14.07 -16.92
N LYS A 90 1.76 -12.86 -16.76
CA LYS A 90 0.84 -12.23 -17.73
C LYS A 90 -0.40 -13.09 -17.98
N ARG A 91 -0.89 -13.75 -16.91
CA ARG A 91 -2.03 -14.69 -16.94
C ARG A 91 -3.07 -14.29 -15.93
N GLU A 92 -4.32 -14.65 -16.23
CA GLU A 92 -5.46 -14.49 -15.34
C GLU A 92 -5.24 -15.21 -14.00
N ILE A 93 -5.42 -14.49 -12.91
CA ILE A 93 -5.47 -15.07 -11.56
C ILE A 93 -6.93 -15.39 -11.16
N LYS A 94 -7.10 -16.36 -10.27
CA LYS A 94 -8.41 -16.73 -9.75
C LYS A 94 -9.06 -15.54 -9.02
N GLY A 95 -10.28 -15.19 -9.41
CA GLY A 95 -11.00 -14.04 -8.84
C GLY A 95 -10.53 -12.66 -9.35
N GLY A 96 -9.43 -12.60 -10.12
CA GLY A 96 -8.88 -11.38 -10.72
C GLY A 96 -9.00 -11.33 -12.23
N ALA A 97 -10.04 -11.96 -12.79
CA ALA A 97 -10.17 -12.14 -14.22
C ALA A 97 -10.42 -10.80 -14.95
N SER A 98 -9.70 -10.59 -16.05
CA SER A 98 -9.75 -9.37 -16.87
C SER A 98 -11.17 -9.10 -17.36
N LYS A 99 -11.95 -10.14 -17.69
CA LYS A 99 -13.33 -10.02 -18.17
C LYS A 99 -14.23 -9.28 -17.17
N GLY A 100 -14.02 -9.51 -15.86
CA GLY A 100 -14.78 -8.81 -14.82
C GLY A 100 -14.38 -7.34 -14.76
N TYR A 101 -13.08 -7.09 -14.60
CA TYR A 101 -12.55 -5.75 -14.41
C TYR A 101 -12.67 -4.84 -15.64
N ILE A 102 -12.39 -5.33 -16.84
CA ILE A 102 -12.45 -4.53 -18.07
C ILE A 102 -13.89 -4.07 -18.37
N SER A 103 -14.91 -4.70 -17.81
CA SER A 103 -16.29 -4.19 -17.93
C SER A 103 -16.60 -2.99 -17.00
N CYS A 104 -15.64 -2.52 -16.22
CA CYS A 104 -15.80 -1.36 -15.35
C CYS A 104 -15.67 -0.04 -16.13
N SER A 105 -16.64 0.85 -15.99
CA SER A 105 -16.63 2.22 -16.49
C SER A 105 -15.86 3.16 -15.56
N LYS A 106 -15.76 2.81 -14.27
CA LYS A 106 -14.97 3.50 -13.25
C LYS A 106 -14.32 2.49 -12.33
N ILE A 107 -13.10 2.78 -11.90
CA ILE A 107 -12.41 2.03 -10.85
C ILE A 107 -11.51 2.97 -10.07
N THR A 108 -11.43 2.76 -8.77
CA THR A 108 -10.42 3.39 -7.92
C THR A 108 -9.99 2.39 -6.86
N THR A 109 -8.70 2.10 -6.84
CA THR A 109 -8.07 1.26 -5.83
C THR A 109 -7.40 2.11 -4.76
N TYR A 110 -7.83 1.95 -3.52
CA TYR A 110 -7.22 2.59 -2.34
C TYR A 110 -6.37 1.58 -1.60
N VAL A 111 -5.05 1.73 -1.66
CA VAL A 111 -4.13 0.90 -0.87
C VAL A 111 -4.23 1.31 0.60
N LEU A 112 -4.77 0.41 1.43
CA LEU A 112 -4.97 0.67 2.85
C LEU A 112 -3.75 0.27 3.67
N GLN A 113 -3.08 -0.81 3.25
CA GLN A 113 -2.05 -1.44 4.04
C GLN A 113 -1.15 -2.34 3.20
N ILE A 114 0.15 -2.28 3.49
CA ILE A 114 1.17 -3.15 2.91
C ILE A 114 1.88 -3.84 4.07
N GLY A 115 2.09 -5.15 3.97
CA GLY A 115 2.89 -5.93 4.90
C GLY A 115 3.65 -7.03 4.18
N VAL A 116 4.72 -7.51 4.80
CA VAL A 116 5.55 -8.59 4.25
C VAL A 116 5.30 -9.87 5.04
N LYS A 117 5.12 -10.99 4.34
CA LYS A 117 5.01 -12.30 4.97
C LYS A 117 6.10 -13.23 4.44
N PRO A 118 6.89 -13.87 5.32
CA PRO A 118 7.69 -15.01 4.89
C PRO A 118 6.73 -16.12 4.46
N ASN A 119 6.88 -16.61 3.23
CA ASN A 119 6.13 -17.75 2.74
C ASN A 119 6.63 -19.02 3.42
N LYS A 120 6.09 -19.31 4.62
CA LYS A 120 6.13 -20.66 5.15
C LYS A 120 5.15 -21.47 4.30
N ALA A 121 5.67 -22.33 3.43
CA ALA A 121 4.88 -23.15 2.54
C ALA A 121 3.71 -23.82 3.29
N THR A 122 2.49 -23.38 3.01
CA THR A 122 1.26 -24.12 3.25
C THR A 122 0.45 -24.12 1.96
N PHE A 123 1.01 -24.69 0.91
CA PHE A 123 0.22 -25.41 -0.08
C PHE A 123 0.42 -26.89 0.24
N ASP A 124 -0.56 -27.50 0.88
CA ASP A 124 -0.56 -28.92 1.20
C ASP A 124 -0.34 -29.79 -0.05
N THR A 125 0.76 -30.53 0.00
CA THR A 125 1.05 -31.85 -0.57
C THR A 125 0.27 -32.30 -1.82
N CYS A 126 0.94 -32.30 -2.98
CA CYS A 126 1.09 -33.45 -3.90
C CYS A 126 1.83 -33.00 -5.17
N SER A 127 3.16 -32.87 -5.13
CA SER A 127 4.00 -32.90 -6.35
C SER A 127 5.41 -33.39 -6.01
N PRO A 128 5.85 -34.55 -6.56
CA PRO A 128 7.09 -35.20 -6.19
C PRO A 128 8.25 -34.72 -7.08
N SER A 129 8.57 -33.43 -7.04
CA SER A 129 9.77 -32.90 -7.71
C SER A 129 10.38 -31.78 -6.89
N GLY A 130 11.15 -32.18 -5.88
CA GLY A 130 11.92 -31.30 -5.00
C GLY A 130 13.03 -30.54 -5.72
N LEU A 131 12.70 -29.40 -6.31
CA LEU A 131 13.66 -28.44 -6.83
C LEU A 131 13.26 -27.01 -6.42
N PHE A 132 13.97 -26.50 -5.41
CA PHE A 132 14.04 -25.10 -4.95
C PHE A 132 12.82 -24.51 -4.23
N GLU A 133 12.60 -24.92 -2.98
CA GLU A 133 11.94 -24.08 -1.96
C GLU A 133 12.85 -22.92 -1.58
N ARG A 134 12.91 -21.87 -2.41
CA ARG A 134 13.37 -20.56 -1.92
C ARG A 134 12.20 -19.97 -1.12
N GLU A 135 12.44 -19.55 0.12
CA GLU A 135 11.53 -18.70 0.88
C GLU A 135 11.13 -17.51 -0.01
N ARG A 136 9.95 -17.58 -0.64
CA ARG A 136 9.47 -16.46 -1.46
C ARG A 136 8.85 -15.44 -0.51
N VAL A 137 9.45 -14.27 -0.39
CA VAL A 137 8.80 -13.18 0.32
C VAL A 137 7.53 -12.79 -0.43
N VAL A 138 6.39 -12.78 0.26
CA VAL A 138 5.10 -12.38 -0.33
C VAL A 138 4.64 -11.09 0.34
N TYR A 139 4.32 -10.10 -0.48
CA TYR A 139 3.75 -8.84 -0.02
C TYR A 139 2.23 -9.01 0.05
N LEU A 140 1.67 -8.76 1.22
CA LEU A 140 0.24 -8.71 1.46
C LEU A 140 -0.21 -7.24 1.38
N VAL A 141 -1.01 -6.92 0.37
CA VAL A 141 -1.57 -5.59 0.19
C VAL A 141 -3.07 -5.64 0.41
N LYS A 142 -3.56 -4.93 1.42
CA LYS A 142 -5.01 -4.76 1.62
C LYS A 142 -5.45 -3.48 0.94
N VAL A 143 -6.49 -3.58 0.13
CA VAL A 143 -7.05 -2.46 -0.59
C VAL A 143 -8.56 -2.37 -0.35
N LYS A 144 -9.10 -1.18 -0.56
CA LYS A 144 -10.51 -0.96 -0.86
C LYS A 144 -10.61 -0.67 -2.35
N GLU A 145 -11.51 -1.35 -3.05
CA GLU A 145 -11.83 -1.03 -4.44
C GLU A 145 -13.24 -0.52 -4.53
N ASP A 146 -13.40 0.62 -5.20
CA ASP A 146 -14.70 1.15 -5.61
C ASP A 146 -14.74 1.11 -7.15
N TYR A 147 -15.71 0.39 -7.72
CA TYR A 147 -15.87 0.32 -9.17
C TYR A 147 -17.33 0.27 -9.61
N GLU A 148 -17.56 0.75 -10.83
CA GLU A 148 -18.86 0.80 -11.50
C GLU A 148 -18.72 0.08 -12.83
N HIS A 149 -19.66 -0.81 -13.14
CA HIS A 149 -19.73 -1.49 -14.43
C HIS A 149 -20.52 -0.68 -15.46
N ASP A 150 -20.30 -0.98 -16.73
CA ASP A 150 -21.01 -0.33 -17.84
C ASP A 150 -22.56 -0.48 -17.77
N ASN A 151 -23.06 -1.43 -16.96
CA ASN A 151 -24.48 -1.62 -16.67
C ASN A 151 -24.98 -0.88 -15.41
N ASN A 152 -24.21 0.08 -14.89
CA ASN A 152 -24.46 0.85 -13.66
C ASN A 152 -24.47 0.01 -12.36
N TYR A 153 -24.01 -1.24 -12.38
CA TYR A 153 -23.77 -1.99 -11.15
C TYR A 153 -22.52 -1.45 -10.45
N THR A 154 -22.67 -1.01 -9.21
CA THR A 154 -21.56 -0.53 -8.38
C THR A 154 -21.14 -1.58 -7.37
N HIS A 155 -19.85 -1.65 -7.11
CA HIS A 155 -19.27 -2.48 -6.07
C HIS A 155 -18.28 -1.67 -5.26
N SER A 156 -18.33 -1.85 -3.95
CA SER A 156 -17.31 -1.39 -3.02
C SER A 156 -16.91 -2.58 -2.16
N GLY A 157 -15.62 -2.92 -2.14
CA GLY A 157 -15.15 -4.15 -1.53
C GLY A 157 -13.74 -4.03 -0.96
N TYR A 158 -13.45 -4.82 0.06
CA TYR A 158 -12.11 -4.97 0.61
C TYR A 158 -11.45 -6.23 0.05
N ILE A 159 -10.27 -6.07 -0.53
CA ILE A 159 -9.53 -7.14 -1.18
C ILE A 159 -8.14 -7.23 -0.57
N SER A 160 -7.68 -8.46 -0.35
CA SER A 160 -6.29 -8.74 0.00
C SER A 160 -5.57 -9.29 -1.21
N TYR A 161 -4.62 -8.53 -1.75
CA TYR A 161 -3.75 -8.95 -2.84
C TYR A 161 -2.45 -9.53 -2.28
N PHE A 162 -2.00 -10.60 -2.91
CA PHE A 162 -0.69 -11.19 -2.69
C PHE A 162 0.19 -10.84 -3.87
N LEU A 163 1.34 -10.23 -3.59
CA LEU A 163 2.29 -9.76 -4.60
C LEU A 163 3.64 -10.44 -4.41
N THR A 164 4.37 -10.57 -5.52
CA THR A 164 5.78 -10.96 -5.54
C THR A 164 6.59 -9.92 -6.30
N LYS A 165 7.84 -9.72 -5.90
CA LYS A 165 8.82 -8.97 -6.69
C LYS A 165 9.37 -9.86 -7.81
N THR A 166 9.44 -9.34 -9.02
CA THR A 166 10.03 -10.00 -10.21
C THR A 166 11.06 -9.06 -10.84
N ASP A 167 11.82 -9.56 -11.82
CA ASP A 167 12.77 -8.73 -12.58
C ASP A 167 12.07 -7.59 -13.34
N GLU A 168 10.78 -7.73 -13.65
CA GLU A 168 9.95 -6.72 -14.29
C GLU A 168 9.15 -5.86 -13.27
N GLY A 169 9.47 -5.93 -11.98
CA GLY A 169 8.77 -5.23 -10.89
C GLY A 169 7.74 -6.09 -10.14
N PHE A 170 6.88 -5.45 -9.35
CA PHE A 170 5.86 -6.15 -8.57
C PHE A 170 4.77 -6.76 -9.46
N ARG A 171 4.31 -7.96 -9.11
CA ARG A 171 3.22 -8.67 -9.81
C ARG A 171 2.24 -9.28 -8.82
N ILE A 172 0.96 -9.22 -9.15
CA ILE A 172 -0.10 -9.87 -8.39
C ILE A 172 -0.06 -11.38 -8.66
N ILE A 173 0.05 -12.18 -7.62
CA ILE A 173 0.07 -13.65 -7.70
C ILE A 173 -1.28 -14.26 -7.32
N ASP A 174 -2.01 -13.63 -6.39
CA ASP A 174 -3.30 -14.12 -5.91
C ASP A 174 -4.09 -12.98 -5.26
N LEU A 175 -5.38 -13.21 -5.03
CA LEU A 175 -6.24 -12.31 -4.28
C LEU A 175 -7.26 -13.07 -3.42
N TYR A 176 -7.70 -12.40 -2.35
CA TYR A 176 -8.73 -12.91 -1.47
C TYR A 176 -9.77 -11.82 -1.17
N PHE A 177 -11.03 -12.13 -1.47
CA PHE A 177 -12.18 -11.33 -1.07
C PHE A 177 -12.63 -11.75 0.31
N ARG A 178 -12.70 -10.81 1.25
CA ARG A 178 -13.38 -11.07 2.51
C ARG A 178 -14.89 -10.94 2.25
N ARG A 179 -15.60 -12.08 2.21
CA ARG A 179 -17.07 -12.06 2.24
C ARG A 179 -17.51 -11.53 3.60
N SER A 180 -18.31 -10.46 3.59
CA SER A 180 -19.07 -9.98 4.75
C SER A 180 -20.22 -10.92 5.06
#